data_AF-A0A838QDK3-F1
#
_entry.id   AF-A0A838QDK3-F1
#
_cell.length_a   1.000
_cell.length_b   1.000
_cell.length_c   1.000
_cell.angle_alpha   90.00
_cell.angle_beta   90.00
_cell.angle_gamma   90.00
#
_symmetry.space_group_name_H-M   'P 1'
#
loop_
_entity.id
_entity.type
_entity.pdbx_description
1 polymer ?
#
loop_
_entity_poly.entity_id
_entity_poly.type
_entity_poly.pdbx_seq_one_letter_code
_entity_poly.pdbx_strand_id
1 'polypeptide(L)'
;MDWLIANYRPGAPPASIRVANTAADFQTSYYLQRGGASTARFTPVGKREQPHIILSITRWNAHLNRPGRVLHVVGRRGTPLLYVVGLRPYIPK
;
A
#
# COMPACT_ATOMS: atom_id res chain seq x y z
N MET A 1 6.04 -2.73 -5.54
CA MET A 1 5.93 -3.22 -4.14
C MET A 1 7.25 -3.09 -3.41
N ASP A 2 8.38 -3.27 -4.09
CA ASP A 2 9.73 -3.26 -3.51
C ASP A 2 10.04 -2.02 -2.69
N TRP A 3 9.63 -0.82 -3.15
CA TRP A 3 9.78 0.39 -2.35
C TRP A 3 9.09 0.28 -0.99
N LEU A 4 7.87 -0.27 -0.95
CA LEU A 4 7.12 -0.41 0.30
C LEU A 4 7.83 -1.34 1.28
N ILE A 5 8.32 -2.49 0.78
CA ILE A 5 9.03 -3.50 1.56
C ILE A 5 10.33 -2.94 2.14
N ALA A 6 11.07 -2.18 1.32
CA ALA A 6 12.37 -1.64 1.69
C ALA A 6 12.28 -0.39 2.59
N ASN A 7 11.25 0.44 2.44
CA ASN A 7 11.25 1.80 3.02
C ASN A 7 10.20 2.01 4.10
N TYR A 8 9.12 1.23 4.13
CA TYR A 8 8.01 1.51 5.03
C TYR A 8 8.07 0.66 6.31
N ARG A 9 8.34 1.33 7.45
CA ARG A 9 8.41 0.76 8.81
C ARG A 9 9.13 -0.60 8.86
N PRO A 10 10.45 -0.65 8.54
CA PRO A 10 11.20 -1.90 8.38
C PRO A 10 11.28 -2.78 9.64
N GLY A 11 11.09 -2.21 10.84
CA GLY A 11 11.05 -2.95 12.10
C GLY A 11 9.64 -3.25 12.64
N ALA A 12 8.59 -3.02 11.85
CA ALA A 12 7.22 -3.25 12.36
C ALA A 12 6.98 -4.73 12.68
N PRO A 13 6.11 -5.03 13.66
CA PRO A 13 5.72 -6.41 13.94
C PRO A 13 5.10 -7.10 12.71
N PRO A 14 5.17 -8.43 12.63
CA PRO A 14 4.44 -9.20 11.62
C PRO A 14 2.96 -8.82 11.55
N ALA A 15 2.39 -8.82 10.35
CA ALA A 15 0.98 -8.56 10.04
C ALA A 15 0.41 -7.22 10.57
N SER A 16 1.25 -6.26 10.97
CA SER A 16 0.82 -5.01 11.60
C SER A 16 0.48 -3.88 10.61
N ILE A 17 0.91 -4.01 9.35
CA ILE A 17 0.75 -2.95 8.35
C ILE A 17 -0.35 -3.35 7.35
N ARG A 18 -1.54 -2.76 7.50
CA ARG A 18 -2.70 -3.01 6.63
C ARG A 18 -2.54 -2.30 5.28
N VAL A 19 -2.51 -3.05 4.19
CA VAL A 19 -2.30 -2.54 2.82
C VAL A 19 -3.49 -2.87 1.94
N ALA A 20 -4.11 -1.84 1.34
CA ALA A 20 -5.16 -1.99 0.34
C ALA A 20 -4.66 -1.62 -1.07
N ASN A 21 -5.42 -2.02 -2.09
CA ASN A 21 -5.16 -1.67 -3.48
C ASN A 21 -6.46 -1.24 -4.18
N THR A 22 -6.32 -0.36 -5.17
CA THR A 22 -7.43 0.13 -6.00
C THR A 22 -7.63 -0.66 -7.28
N ALA A 23 -6.60 -1.37 -7.77
CA ALA A 23 -6.63 -2.12 -9.02
C ALA A 23 -7.35 -3.48 -8.88
N ALA A 24 -6.77 -4.37 -8.07
CA ALA A 24 -7.30 -5.69 -7.77
C ALA A 24 -6.71 -6.19 -6.46
N ASP A 25 -7.56 -6.54 -5.49
CA ASP A 25 -7.12 -6.95 -4.15
C ASP A 25 -6.26 -8.24 -4.21
N PHE A 26 -6.60 -9.16 -5.13
CA PHE A 26 -5.86 -10.40 -5.37
C PHE A 26 -4.37 -10.20 -5.70
N GLN A 27 -4.03 -9.16 -6.50
CA GLN A 27 -2.64 -8.92 -6.89
C GLN A 27 -1.77 -8.52 -5.71
N THR A 28 -2.36 -7.81 -4.74
CA THR A 28 -1.66 -7.37 -3.52
C THR A 28 -1.41 -8.56 -2.61
N SER A 29 -2.43 -9.39 -2.40
CA SER A 29 -2.32 -10.62 -1.61
C SER A 29 -1.28 -11.57 -2.20
N TYR A 30 -1.29 -11.78 -3.51
CA TYR A 30 -0.33 -12.64 -4.20
C TYR A 30 1.13 -12.18 -3.99
N TYR A 31 1.41 -10.89 -4.19
CA TYR A 31 2.77 -10.36 -4.03
C TYR A 31 3.24 -10.35 -2.58
N LEU A 32 2.35 -10.02 -1.63
CA LEU A 32 2.71 -9.99 -0.21
C LEU A 32 2.92 -11.40 0.36
N GLN A 33 2.16 -12.40 -0.10
CA GLN A 33 2.34 -13.79 0.33
C GLN A 33 3.63 -14.43 -0.23
N ARG A 34 4.10 -13.98 -1.40
CA ARG A 34 5.29 -14.55 -2.06
C ARG A 34 6.64 -13.98 -1.58
N GLY A 35 6.63 -12.85 -0.85
CA GLY A 35 7.85 -12.11 -0.46
C GLY A 35 8.58 -12.59 0.81
N GLY A 36 8.11 -13.67 1.46
CA GLY A 36 8.76 -14.26 2.63
C GLY A 36 8.88 -13.32 3.83
N ALA A 37 9.97 -13.41 4.59
CA ALA A 37 10.17 -12.61 5.82
C ALA A 37 10.13 -11.09 5.59
N SER A 38 10.48 -10.63 4.38
CA SER A 38 10.50 -9.21 4.03
C SER A 38 9.09 -8.59 3.93
N THR A 39 8.09 -9.40 3.59
CA THR A 39 6.69 -8.99 3.49
C THR A 39 5.85 -9.37 4.71
N ALA A 40 6.41 -10.12 5.66
CA ALA A 40 5.69 -10.62 6.83
C ALA A 40 5.01 -9.52 7.66
N ARG A 41 5.47 -8.28 7.57
CA ARG A 41 4.91 -7.11 8.29
C ARG A 41 3.61 -6.60 7.69
N PHE A 42 3.31 -6.95 6.44
CA PHE A 42 2.16 -6.42 5.70
C PHE A 42 1.00 -7.41 5.68
N THR A 43 -0.19 -6.87 5.90
CA THR A 43 -1.46 -7.60 5.82
C THR A 43 -2.28 -7.02 4.68
N PRO A 44 -2.60 -7.79 3.63
CA PRO A 44 -3.52 -7.34 2.60
C PRO A 44 -4.90 -7.16 3.22
N VAL A 45 -5.54 -6.02 2.95
CA VAL A 45 -6.91 -5.72 3.39
C VAL A 45 -7.68 -5.06 2.25
N GLY A 46 -9.00 -5.14 2.30
CA GLY A 46 -9.89 -4.39 1.43
C GLY A 46 -9.85 -2.88 1.70
N LYS A 47 -10.24 -2.10 0.70
CA LYS A 47 -10.26 -0.62 0.75
C LYS A 47 -11.09 -0.02 1.90
N ARG A 48 -12.09 -0.76 2.39
CA ARG A 48 -12.99 -0.34 3.48
C ARG A 48 -12.55 -0.87 4.85
N GLU A 49 -11.53 -1.72 4.88
CA GLU A 49 -11.05 -2.37 6.10
C GLU A 49 -9.93 -1.56 6.76
N GLN A 50 -10.08 -0.24 6.81
CA GLN A 50 -9.15 0.68 7.48
C GLN A 50 -7.67 0.41 7.13
N PRO A 51 -7.28 0.52 5.85
CA PRO A 51 -5.88 0.37 5.46
C PRO A 51 -5.02 1.49 6.05
N HIS A 52 -3.78 1.16 6.43
CA HIS A 52 -2.76 2.16 6.74
C HIS A 52 -2.17 2.74 5.45
N ILE A 53 -2.14 1.93 4.40
CA ILE A 53 -1.57 2.27 3.10
C ILE A 53 -2.53 1.83 2.02
N ILE A 54 -2.75 2.69 1.03
CA ILE A 54 -3.44 2.31 -0.20
C ILE A 54 -2.53 2.48 -1.42
N LEU A 55 -2.46 1.42 -2.22
CA LEU A 55 -1.85 1.42 -3.54
C LEU A 55 -2.88 1.92 -4.55
N SER A 56 -2.68 3.14 -5.04
CA SER A 56 -3.62 3.82 -5.92
C SER A 56 -3.11 3.89 -7.34
N ILE A 57 -3.81 3.24 -8.29
CA ILE A 57 -3.49 3.35 -9.72
C ILE A 57 -3.98 4.67 -10.30
N THR A 58 -3.42 5.06 -11.44
CA THR A 58 -3.86 6.26 -12.17
C THR A 58 -5.16 6.07 -12.94
N ARG A 59 -5.52 4.83 -13.30
CA ARG A 59 -6.75 4.52 -14.06
C ARG A 59 -7.98 5.08 -13.34
N TRP A 60 -8.88 5.69 -14.11
CA TRP A 60 -10.11 6.32 -13.60
C TRP A 60 -9.87 7.38 -12.52
N ASN A 61 -8.69 7.99 -12.51
CA ASN A 61 -8.30 8.99 -11.50
C ASN A 61 -8.42 8.47 -10.06
N ALA A 62 -8.25 7.16 -9.83
CA ALA A 62 -8.41 6.57 -8.50
C ALA A 62 -7.50 7.20 -7.43
N HIS A 63 -6.31 7.67 -7.84
CA HIS A 63 -5.37 8.41 -7.00
C HIS A 63 -5.88 9.79 -6.51
N LEU A 64 -6.78 10.46 -7.23
CA LEU A 64 -7.35 11.75 -6.80
C LEU A 64 -8.40 11.57 -5.70
N ASN A 65 -9.06 10.42 -5.65
CA ASN A 65 -10.18 10.15 -4.75
C ASN A 65 -9.77 9.51 -3.41
N ARG A 66 -8.49 9.59 -3.04
CA ARG A 66 -7.97 8.95 -1.82
C ARG A 66 -7.33 10.00 -0.89
N PRO A 67 -8.03 10.40 0.19
CA PRO A 67 -7.47 11.36 1.13
C PRO A 67 -6.27 10.73 1.84
N GLY A 68 -5.10 11.35 1.77
CA GLY A 68 -3.88 10.84 2.39
C GLY A 68 -2.62 11.55 1.92
N ARG A 69 -1.49 11.15 2.49
CA ARG A 69 -0.16 11.65 2.11
C ARG A 69 0.45 10.71 1.07
N VAL A 70 0.83 11.24 -0.08
CA VAL A 70 1.64 10.48 -1.04
C VAL A 70 3.02 10.22 -0.41
N LEU A 71 3.34 8.95 -0.20
CA LEU A 71 4.64 8.49 0.33
C LEU A 71 5.63 8.24 -0.80
N HIS A 72 5.13 7.71 -1.92
CA HIS A 72 5.94 7.40 -3.08
C HIS A 72 5.10 7.34 -4.35
N VAL A 73 5.72 7.64 -5.49
CA VAL A 73 5.10 7.50 -6.82
C VAL A 73 5.97 6.56 -7.64
N VAL A 74 5.41 5.44 -8.04
CA VAL A 74 6.04 4.53 -9.00
C VAL A 74 5.70 5.06 -10.39
N GLY A 75 6.72 5.37 -11.17
CA GLY A 75 6.57 5.84 -12.54
C GLY A 75 7.54 5.15 -13.50
N ARG A 76 7.28 5.32 -14.79
CA ARG A 76 8.16 4.87 -15.88
C ARG A 76 8.32 6.02 -16.87
N ARG A 77 9.56 6.41 -17.18
CA ARG A 77 9.89 7.53 -18.10
C ARG A 77 9.10 8.81 -17.78
N GLY A 78 9.10 9.20 -16.50
CA GLY A 78 8.38 10.40 -16.02
C GLY A 78 6.86 10.25 -15.92
N THR A 79 6.26 9.13 -16.33
CA THR A 79 4.81 8.90 -16.24
C THR A 79 4.46 8.16 -14.94
N PRO A 80 3.60 8.72 -14.06
CA PRO A 80 3.10 8.02 -12.88
C PRO A 80 2.22 6.82 -13.25
N LEU A 81 2.46 5.69 -12.59
CA LEU A 81 1.69 4.45 -12.77
C LEU A 81 0.95 4.04 -11.49
N LEU A 82 1.58 4.26 -10.34
CA LEU A 82 1.05 3.88 -9.04
C LEU A 82 1.48 4.88 -7.97
N TYR A 83 0.56 5.25 -7.09
CA TYR A 83 0.79 6.06 -5.92
C TYR A 83 0.76 5.16 -4.68
N VAL A 84 1.77 5.26 -3.83
CA VAL A 84 1.76 4.69 -2.48
C VAL A 84 1.29 5.80 -1.56
N VAL A 85 0.05 5.69 -1.08
CA VAL A 85 -0.57 6.71 -0.24
C VAL A 85 -0.66 6.21 1.19
N GLY A 86 -0.04 6.94 2.12
CA GLY A 86 -0.16 6.72 3.54
C GLY A 86 -1.39 7.44 4.09
N LEU A 87 -2.20 6.70 4.85
CA LEU A 87 -3.43 7.19 5.44
C LEU A 87 -3.19 7.47 6.94
N ARG A 88 -3.52 8.68 7.44
CA ARG A 88 -3.38 9.09 8.86
C ARG A 88 -4.76 9.29 9.51
N PRO A 89 -4.96 8.97 10.81
CA PRO A 89 -4.75 7.65 11.39
C PRO A 89 -6.04 7.13 12.07
N TYR A 90 -6.15 5.82 12.27
CA TYR A 90 -6.93 5.30 13.40
C TYR A 90 -5.96 4.85 14.51
N ILE A 91 -6.00 5.52 15.66
CA ILE A 91 -5.60 5.10 17.03
C ILE A 91 -6.47 5.98 17.97
N PRO A 92 -7.32 5.47 18.91
CA PRO A 92 -6.96 4.66 20.10
C PRO A 92 -7.98 3.53 20.41
N LYS A 93 -7.81 2.56 21.31
CA LYS A 93 -7.16 2.43 22.63
C LYS A 93 -6.57 1.01 22.71
#